data_AF-A0A1F7YET4-F1
#
_entry.id   AF-A0A1F7YET4-F1
#
_cell.length_a   1.000
_cell.length_b   1.000
_cell.length_c   1.000
_cell.angle_alpha   90.00
_cell.angle_beta   90.00
_cell.angle_gamma   90.00
#
_symmetry.space_group_name_H-M   'P 1'
#
loop_
_entity.id
_entity.type
_entity.pdbx_description
1 polymer ?
#
loop_
_entity_poly.entity_id
_entity_poly.type
_entity_poly.pdbx_seq_one_letter_code
_entity_poly.pdbx_strand_id
1 'polypeptide(L)'
;MRVISAYQARTNFGELLNLVYYKDEEVVIERKGKPMVKITKMKTAKKKTADPFLRAAGAWKDLDTNKMISEIYKARSDGSKKKKFLASWNLR
;
A
#
# COMPACT_ATOMS: atom_id res chain seq x y z
N MET A 1 5.07 -13.37 23.16
CA MET A 1 5.38 -11.93 23.26
C MET A 1 6.30 -11.73 24.45
N ARG A 2 7.50 -11.20 24.24
CA ARG A 2 8.53 -11.03 25.27
C ARG A 2 8.66 -9.55 25.61
N VAL A 3 8.78 -9.20 26.89
CA VAL A 3 8.99 -7.81 27.34
C VAL A 3 10.39 -7.69 27.91
N ILE A 4 11.13 -6.65 27.50
CA ILE A 4 12.50 -6.40 27.95
C ILE A 4 12.74 -4.91 28.18
N SER A 5 13.70 -4.58 29.03
CA SER A 5 14.09 -3.19 29.25
C SER A 5 14.86 -2.60 28.07
N ALA A 6 14.80 -1.28 27.89
CA ALA A 6 15.60 -0.55 26.90
C ALA A 6 17.11 -0.78 27.06
N TYR A 7 17.58 -1.02 28.29
CA TYR A 7 18.98 -1.35 28.54
C TYR A 7 19.35 -2.72 27.98
N GLN A 8 18.59 -3.76 28.31
CA GLN A 8 18.80 -5.10 27.76
C GLN A 8 18.68 -5.13 26.23
N ALA A 9 17.72 -4.37 25.68
CA ALA A 9 17.56 -4.26 24.25
C ALA A 9 18.79 -3.66 23.56
N ARG A 10 19.44 -2.67 24.17
CA ARG A 10 20.65 -2.04 23.64
C ARG A 10 21.86 -2.98 23.72
N THR A 11 22.02 -3.67 24.85
CA THR A 11 23.16 -4.58 25.07
C THR A 11 23.10 -5.80 24.15
N ASN A 12 21.89 -6.36 23.92
CA ASN A 12 21.71 -7.62 23.20
C ASN A 12 20.95 -7.43 21.86
N PHE A 13 21.15 -6.30 21.19
CA PHE A 13 20.33 -5.93 20.03
C PHE A 13 20.46 -6.92 18.86
N GLY A 14 21.66 -7.44 18.60
CA GLY A 14 21.90 -8.41 17.52
C GLY A 14 21.14 -9.72 17.71
N GLU A 15 21.17 -10.27 18.93
CA GLU A 15 20.41 -11.49 19.27
C GLU A 15 18.90 -11.27 19.17
N LEU A 16 18.44 -10.09 19.56
CA LEU A 16 17.05 -9.69 19.42
C LEU A 16 16.58 -9.69 17.97
N LEU A 17 17.40 -9.16 17.05
CA LEU A 17 17.08 -9.20 15.62
C LEU A 17 17.00 -10.64 15.11
N ASN A 18 17.91 -11.51 15.55
CA ASN A 18 17.88 -12.93 15.17
C ASN A 18 16.62 -13.62 15.68
N LEU A 19 16.23 -13.40 16.95
CA LEU A 19 15.01 -13.95 17.52
C LEU A 19 13.77 -13.49 16.74
N VAL A 20 13.66 -12.19 16.49
CA VAL A 20 12.53 -11.62 15.76
C VAL A 20 12.48 -12.11 14.32
N TYR A 21 13.62 -12.17 13.63
CA TYR A 21 13.66 -12.52 12.21
C TYR A 21 13.49 -14.03 11.95
N TYR A 22 14.21 -14.87 12.69
CA TYR A 22 14.23 -16.32 12.45
C TYR A 22 13.11 -17.06 13.19
N LYS A 23 12.72 -16.59 14.39
CA LYS A 23 11.68 -17.25 15.20
C LYS A 23 10.31 -16.58 15.14
N ASP A 24 10.18 -15.49 14.37
CA ASP A 24 8.97 -14.66 14.28
C ASP A 24 8.44 -14.21 15.66
N GLU A 25 9.35 -14.06 16.63
CA GLU A 25 9.00 -13.61 17.98
C GLU A 25 8.74 -12.10 18.00
N GLU A 26 7.70 -11.69 18.73
CA GLU A 26 7.43 -10.28 18.99
C GLU A 26 8.03 -9.85 20.33
N VAL A 27 8.76 -8.73 20.32
CA VAL A 27 9.41 -8.17 21.51
C VAL A 27 8.92 -6.76 21.77
N VAL A 28 8.51 -6.48 23.01
CA VAL A 28 8.19 -5.14 23.49
C VAL A 28 9.32 -4.62 24.35
N ILE A 29 9.81 -3.44 24.01
CA ILE A 29 10.82 -2.72 24.78
C ILE A 29 10.11 -1.74 25.71
N GLU A 30 10.44 -1.81 26.99
CA GLU A 30 9.94 -0.90 28.02
C GLU A 30 11.04 -0.03 28.62
N ARG A 31 10.63 1.10 29.19
CA ARG A 31 11.49 1.97 29.99
C ARG A 31 10.72 2.43 31.22
N LYS A 32 11.27 2.18 32.41
CA LYS A 32 10.62 2.48 33.70
C LYS A 32 9.20 1.89 33.80
N GLY A 33 9.04 0.63 33.37
CA GLY A 33 7.76 -0.09 33.37
C GLY A 33 6.74 0.41 32.35
N LYS A 34 7.11 1.34 31.45
CA LYS A 34 6.24 1.82 30.38
C LYS A 34 6.65 1.19 29.04
N PRO A 35 5.75 0.51 28.33
CA PRO A 35 6.04 0.02 26.98
C PRO A 35 6.30 1.21 26.04
N MET A 36 7.38 1.15 25.28
CA MET A 36 7.80 2.22 24.38
C MET A 36 7.72 1.81 22.90
N VAL A 37 8.27 0.65 22.56
CA VAL A 37 8.43 0.21 21.17
C VAL A 37 8.17 -1.29 21.08
N LYS A 38 7.61 -1.74 19.96
CA LYS A 38 7.49 -3.16 19.61
C LYS A 38 8.37 -3.45 18.41
N ILE A 39 9.21 -4.49 18.50
CA ILE A 39 9.99 -5.02 17.39
C ILE A 39 9.28 -6.28 16.90
N THR A 40 9.01 -6.30 15.59
CA THR A 40 8.42 -7.44 14.90
C THR A 40 9.13 -7.66 13.58
N LYS A 41 9.06 -8.91 13.08
CA LYS A 41 9.55 -9.21 11.74
C LYS A 41 8.84 -8.32 10.73
N MET A 42 9.62 -7.73 9.83
CA MET A 42 9.05 -6.99 8.72
C MET A 42 8.27 -7.97 7.85
N LYS A 43 6.93 -7.85 7.87
CA LYS A 43 6.07 -8.54 6.92
C LYS A 43 5.95 -7.61 5.72
N THR A 44 6.47 -8.01 4.57
CA THR A 44 6.10 -7.35 3.31
C THR A 44 4.59 -7.48 3.22
N ALA A 45 3.88 -6.37 3.32
CA ALA A 45 2.49 -6.32 2.92
C ALA A 45 2.51 -6.77 1.46
N LYS A 46 2.06 -8.01 1.18
CA LYS A 46 1.60 -8.33 -0.17
C LYS A 46 0.67 -7.19 -0.49
N LYS A 47 0.99 -6.36 -1.49
CA LYS A 47 0.07 -5.33 -2.00
C LYS A 47 -1.24 -6.08 -2.14
N LYS A 48 -2.20 -5.83 -1.24
CA LYS A 48 -3.58 -6.19 -1.51
C LYS A 48 -3.85 -5.33 -2.73
N THR A 49 -3.79 -5.93 -3.92
CA THR A 49 -4.23 -5.31 -5.15
C THR A 49 -5.61 -4.81 -4.80
N ALA A 50 -5.65 -3.52 -4.60
CA ALA A 50 -6.79 -2.85 -4.08
C ALA A 50 -7.77 -2.91 -5.22
N ASP A 51 -8.72 -3.83 -5.14
CA ASP A 51 -10.01 -3.66 -5.77
C ASP A 51 -11.06 -3.28 -4.71
N PRO A 52 -10.91 -2.15 -4.00
CA PRO A 52 -11.99 -1.59 -3.20
C PRO A 52 -13.17 -1.21 -4.10
N PHE A 53 -12.90 -0.94 -5.40
CA PHE A 53 -13.93 -0.74 -6.42
C PHE A 53 -14.71 -2.02 -6.74
N LEU A 54 -14.06 -3.18 -6.91
CA LEU A 54 -14.77 -4.44 -7.26
C LEU A 54 -15.61 -5.01 -6.11
N ARG A 55 -15.25 -4.74 -4.85
CA ARG A 55 -16.07 -5.18 -3.70
C ARG A 55 -17.34 -4.37 -3.53
N ALA A 56 -17.31 -3.07 -3.85
CA ALA A 56 -18.49 -2.21 -3.84
C ALA A 56 -19.41 -2.48 -5.04
N ALA A 57 -18.85 -2.95 -6.17
CA ALA A 57 -19.56 -3.21 -7.41
C ALA A 57 -20.08 -4.66 -7.52
N GLY A 58 -20.69 -5.20 -6.46
CA GLY A 58 -21.32 -6.53 -6.50
C GLY A 58 -22.34 -6.72 -7.63
N ALA A 59 -22.84 -5.62 -8.21
CA ALA A 59 -23.76 -5.60 -9.35
C ALA A 59 -23.09 -5.58 -10.75
N TRP A 60 -21.75 -5.51 -10.84
CA TRP A 60 -21.03 -5.33 -12.12
C TRP A 60 -20.09 -6.51 -12.42
N LYS A 61 -20.21 -7.61 -11.67
CA LYS A 61 -19.35 -8.79 -11.80
C LYS A 61 -19.48 -9.47 -13.18
N ASP A 62 -20.61 -9.26 -13.85
CA ASP A 62 -20.91 -9.79 -15.19
C ASP A 62 -20.56 -8.79 -16.32
N LEU A 63 -20.09 -7.58 -16.00
CA LEU A 63 -19.61 -6.63 -17.00
C LEU A 63 -18.14 -6.89 -17.28
N ASP A 64 -17.82 -7.19 -18.54
CA ASP A 64 -16.45 -7.34 -19.04
C ASP A 64 -15.70 -6.01 -18.88
N THR A 65 -15.05 -5.88 -17.73
CA THR A 65 -14.45 -4.63 -17.24
C THR A 65 -13.28 -4.21 -18.13
N ASN A 66 -12.59 -5.17 -18.75
CA ASN A 66 -11.52 -4.91 -19.70
C ASN A 66 -12.06 -4.23 -20.96
N LYS A 67 -13.21 -4.68 -21.45
CA LYS A 67 -13.89 -4.07 -22.59
C LYS A 67 -14.32 -2.63 -22.27
N MET A 68 -14.92 -2.40 -21.10
CA MET A 68 -15.33 -1.06 -20.67
C MET A 68 -14.15 -0.08 -20.51
N ILE A 69 -13.06 -0.52 -19.89
CA ILE A 69 -11.84 0.28 -19.76
C ILE A 69 -11.30 0.64 -21.16
N SER A 70 -11.27 -0.33 -22.09
CA SER A 70 -10.82 -0.09 -23.46
C SER A 70 -11.68 0.94 -24.22
N GLU A 71 -13.00 0.91 -24.01
CA GLU A 71 -13.93 1.88 -24.60
C GLU A 71 -13.73 3.30 -24.05
N ILE A 72 -13.50 3.43 -22.74
CA ILE A 72 -13.18 4.73 -22.11
C ILE A 72 -11.88 5.31 -22.67
N TYR A 73 -10.84 4.49 -22.84
CA TYR A 73 -9.57 4.95 -23.42
C TYR A 73 -9.70 5.33 -24.89
N LYS A 74 -10.47 4.58 -25.68
CA LYS A 74 -10.78 4.94 -27.08
C LYS A 74 -11.53 6.26 -27.15
N ALA A 75 -12.58 6.43 -26.35
CA ALA A 75 -13.36 7.68 -26.30
C ALA A 75 -12.51 8.90 -25.91
N ARG A 76 -11.56 8.73 -24.96
CA ARG A 76 -10.61 9.79 -24.58
C ARG A 76 -9.59 10.11 -25.67
N SER A 77 -9.10 9.10 -26.38
CA SER A 77 -8.19 9.25 -27.52
C SER A 77 -8.88 9.95 -28.69
N ASP A 78 -10.15 9.63 -28.95
CA ASP A 78 -10.93 10.28 -30.00
C ASP A 78 -11.26 11.75 -29.70
N GLY A 79 -11.48 12.07 -28.42
CA GLY A 79 -11.62 13.46 -27.96
C GLY A 79 -10.35 14.31 -28.16
N SER A 80 -9.15 13.72 -28.05
CA SER A 80 -7.89 14.45 -28.28
C SER A 80 -7.58 14.66 -29.76
N LYS A 81 -8.08 13.80 -30.66
CA LYS A 81 -7.82 13.86 -32.10
C LYS A 81 -8.69 14.87 -32.85
N LYS A 82 -9.84 15.29 -32.31
CA LYS A 82 -10.72 16.31 -32.91
C LYS A 82 -10.39 17.76 -32.54
N LYS A 83 -9.12 18.10 -32.28
CA LYS A 83 -8.65 19.50 -32.18
C LYS A 83 -8.55 20.20 -33.55
N LYS A 84 -9.62 20.19 -34.35
CA LYS A 84 -9.71 21.00 -35.59
C LYS A 84 -10.65 22.21 -35.48
N PHE A 85 -11.16 22.53 -34.29
CA PHE A 85 -12.16 23.60 -34.12
C PHE A 85 -11.88 24.56 -32.95
N LEU A 86 -10.65 24.63 -32.44
CA LEU A 86 -10.31 25.74 -31.55
C LEU A 86 -10.26 27.01 -32.39
N ALA A 87 -11.18 27.94 -32.12
CA ALA A 87 -11.27 29.23 -32.81
C ALA A 87 -9.94 29.97 -32.72
N SER A 88 -9.41 30.43 -33.86
CA SER A 88 -8.19 31.22 -33.95
C SER A 88 -8.43 32.66 -33.48
N TRP A 89 -8.43 32.88 -32.17
CA TRP A 89 -8.54 34.21 -31.56
C TRP A 89 -7.19 34.94 -31.45
N ASN A 90 -6.30 34.81 -32.44
CA ASN A 90 -5.04 35.57 -32.49
C ASN A 90 -4.52 35.72 -33.92
N LEU A 91 -5.25 36.49 -34.74
CA LEU A 91 -4.69 37.15 -35.92
C LEU A 91 -4.90 38.65 -35.69
N ARG A 92 -3.83 39.31 -35.26
CA ARG A 92 -3.74 40.77 -35.17
C ARG A 92 -2.85 41.25 -36.30
#